data_AF-A0A0K2UET1-F1
#
_entry.id   AF-A0A0K2UET1-F1
#
_cell.length_a   1.000
_cell.length_b   1.000
_cell.length_c   1.000
_cell.angle_alpha   90.00
_cell.angle_beta   90.00
_cell.angle_gamma   90.00
#
_symmetry.space_group_name_H-M   'P 1'
#
loop_
_entity.id
_entity.type
_entity.pdbx_description
1 polymer ?
#
loop_
_entity_poly.entity_id
_entity_poly.type
_entity_poly.pdbx_seq_one_letter_code
_entity_poly.pdbx_strand_id
1 'polypeptide(L)'
;MHFLCVLWLVLTAFNSSFGHNFKSAYVKSPLKQLVTSNSLRWEYIKKPHDWVKDNRVVLLSEEVAACKGTYKGVAVIGSARRSNGHCYVDFNGSLHILRTKFYILIQRIRASKLDWTPWDIFTKIPSSSVAYDLKTFVARIEDPEKKGLYCFGSLNPNAGLSGEINGFNLHGDRKTQSSTVGAVLVEKEPVRYELRDLIYIERRRKVLNETKVLLGSKTFINAGLYQNEGAWNSIRSVLSYNTSHTYNWGQLWGLITALPSRGPSYHEEKDDFPIHDFEWGLPLTLHSHQLKEVSRVLQAKTASKCVIKALEQSSEIPYRATLLSFYDDGSNSSLKIEGTYMETVLKDVSVDCELPYFIKNGSVAPTTTTTTTTTTVGPTEDPYADNSGIVFKIKNPRHANNNAHVRGGRLYNTHSSTTTRNPLYRFYPPEEEEKETEMGEIHSNRSSTSPYSGNPKTFSLTNASPRSIHQDHLGNNYCYFALMALLFFTGTPM
;
A
#
# COMPACT_ATOMS: atom_id res chain seq x y z
N MET A 1 12.66 -33.47 38.21
CA MET A 1 11.82 -32.26 38.13
C MET A 1 12.64 -30.95 38.01
N HIS A 2 13.81 -30.96 37.34
CA HIS A 2 14.71 -29.79 37.19
C HIS A 2 15.18 -29.53 35.75
N PHE A 3 14.76 -30.35 34.77
CA PHE A 3 15.20 -30.21 33.37
C PHE A 3 14.25 -29.38 32.47
N LEU A 4 13.07 -29.01 32.97
CA LEU A 4 12.06 -28.26 32.20
C LEU A 4 12.18 -26.73 32.33
N CYS A 5 13.01 -26.21 33.25
CA CYS A 5 13.12 -24.77 33.48
C CYS A 5 14.19 -24.08 32.62
N VAL A 6 15.18 -24.84 32.12
CA VAL A 6 16.29 -24.28 31.31
C VAL A 6 15.88 -24.09 29.84
N LEU A 7 14.94 -24.89 29.33
CA LEU A 7 14.48 -24.79 27.94
C LEU A 7 13.60 -23.55 27.67
N TRP A 8 12.97 -22.99 28.71
CA TRP A 8 12.17 -21.76 28.59
C TRP A 8 13.02 -20.48 28.60
N LEU A 9 14.25 -20.53 29.12
CA LEU A 9 15.18 -19.39 29.17
C LEU A 9 16.00 -19.22 27.88
N VAL A 10 16.11 -20.25 27.04
CA VAL A 10 16.86 -20.18 25.77
C VAL A 10 15.98 -19.69 24.60
N LEU A 11 14.66 -19.80 24.71
CA LEU A 11 13.72 -19.36 23.66
C LEU A 11 13.37 -17.85 23.69
N THR A 12 13.79 -17.10 24.72
CA THR A 12 13.61 -15.64 24.78
C THR A 12 14.82 -14.83 24.31
N ALA A 13 15.91 -15.47 23.88
CA ALA A 13 17.17 -14.80 23.57
C ALA A 13 17.48 -14.62 22.05
N PHE A 14 16.62 -15.09 21.15
CA PHE A 14 16.77 -14.91 19.70
C PHE A 14 15.72 -13.97 19.09
N ASN A 15 15.45 -12.86 19.76
CA ASN A 15 15.10 -11.62 19.05
C ASN A 15 16.34 -10.74 19.09
N SER A 16 17.35 -11.10 18.31
CA SER A 16 18.37 -10.14 17.87
C SER A 16 17.63 -9.09 17.05
N SER A 17 17.12 -8.09 17.77
CA SER A 17 16.61 -6.85 17.23
C SER A 17 17.71 -6.29 16.35
N PHE A 18 17.66 -6.56 15.05
CA PHE A 18 18.29 -5.71 14.05
C PHE A 18 17.90 -4.30 14.46
N GLY A 19 18.87 -3.53 14.95
CA GLY A 19 18.70 -2.20 15.53
C GLY A 19 18.24 -1.22 14.46
N HIS A 20 17.02 -1.41 14.02
CA HIS A 20 16.34 -0.57 13.07
C HIS A 20 16.02 0.72 13.83
N ASN A 21 16.78 1.78 13.52
CA ASN A 21 16.65 3.11 14.12
C ASN A 21 15.35 3.83 13.67
N PHE A 22 14.24 3.11 13.61
CA PHE A 22 12.94 3.62 13.20
C PHE A 22 12.01 3.67 14.41
N LYS A 23 11.27 4.76 14.54
CA LYS A 23 10.16 4.88 15.50
C LYS A 23 8.90 5.17 14.71
N SER A 24 7.80 4.47 14.96
CA SER A 24 6.53 4.81 14.32
C SER A 24 6.15 6.27 14.62
N ALA A 25 5.58 6.97 13.65
CA ALA A 25 4.96 8.25 13.93
C ALA A 25 3.64 8.01 14.67
N TYR A 26 3.18 9.01 15.41
CA TYR A 26 1.87 8.97 16.05
C TYR A 26 0.90 9.84 15.27
N VAL A 27 -0.35 9.42 15.23
CA VAL A 27 -1.48 10.18 14.68
C VAL A 27 -2.59 10.25 15.71
N LYS A 28 -3.36 11.33 15.71
CA LYS A 28 -4.48 11.51 16.62
C LYS A 28 -5.68 10.67 16.17
N SER A 29 -6.17 9.74 16.97
CA SER A 29 -7.38 8.99 16.67
C SER A 29 -8.64 9.84 16.85
N PRO A 30 -9.79 9.41 16.30
CA PRO A 30 -11.09 10.02 16.58
C PRO A 30 -11.45 10.07 18.07
N LEU A 31 -10.91 9.15 18.87
CA LEU A 31 -11.06 9.12 20.34
C LEU A 31 -10.11 10.08 21.07
N LYS A 32 -9.44 10.98 20.33
CA LYS A 32 -8.45 11.97 20.83
C LYS A 32 -7.20 11.36 21.45
N GLN A 33 -6.94 10.07 21.25
CA GLN A 33 -5.73 9.39 21.72
C GLN A 33 -4.69 9.36 20.61
N LEU A 34 -3.41 9.35 20.95
CA LEU A 34 -2.36 9.13 19.97
C LEU A 34 -2.22 7.63 19.71
N VAL A 35 -2.32 7.24 18.43
CA VAL A 35 -2.12 5.87 17.96
C VAL A 35 -0.94 5.84 17.00
N THR A 36 -0.30 4.69 16.84
CA THR A 36 0.81 4.53 15.89
C THR A 36 0.29 4.54 14.46
N SER A 37 0.88 5.39 13.62
CA SER A 37 0.65 5.36 12.18
C SER A 37 1.18 4.07 11.56
N ASN A 38 0.42 3.50 10.63
CA ASN A 38 0.85 2.35 9.86
C ASN A 38 1.86 2.75 8.75
N SER A 39 1.68 3.93 8.13
CA SER A 39 2.46 4.34 6.95
C SER A 39 3.65 5.26 7.27
N LEU A 40 3.54 6.06 8.35
CA LEU A 40 4.49 7.10 8.71
C LEU A 40 5.46 6.65 9.81
N ARG A 41 6.74 6.98 9.64
CA ARG A 41 7.79 6.71 10.62
C ARG A 41 8.79 7.84 10.73
N TRP A 42 9.44 7.91 11.88
CA TRP A 42 10.61 8.72 12.14
C TRP A 42 11.86 7.88 11.88
N GLU A 43 12.63 8.23 10.85
CA GLU A 43 13.88 7.58 10.48
C GLU A 43 15.07 8.39 10.98
N TYR A 44 15.96 7.73 11.73
CA TYR A 44 17.18 8.36 12.22
C TYR A 44 18.19 8.57 11.10
N ILE A 45 18.63 9.81 10.95
CA ILE A 45 19.62 10.21 9.95
C ILE A 45 21.00 10.25 10.60
N LYS A 46 21.93 9.46 10.06
CA LYS A 46 23.34 9.45 10.48
C LYS A 46 24.16 10.50 9.75
N LYS A 47 23.94 10.67 8.45
CA LYS A 47 24.60 11.71 7.64
C LYS A 47 23.54 12.62 7.03
N PRO A 48 23.69 13.96 7.16
CA PRO A 48 22.66 14.91 6.71
C PRO A 48 22.31 14.81 5.23
N HIS A 49 23.15 14.21 4.38
CA HIS A 49 22.87 14.09 2.94
C HIS A 49 22.14 12.79 2.57
N ASP A 50 21.99 11.84 3.50
CA ASP A 50 21.39 10.53 3.20
C ASP A 50 19.90 10.67 2.82
N TRP A 51 19.17 11.53 3.53
CA TRP A 51 17.73 11.74 3.30
C TRP A 51 17.43 12.61 2.09
N VAL A 52 18.39 13.44 1.67
CA VAL A 52 18.22 14.40 0.55
C VAL A 52 17.88 13.68 -0.75
N LYS A 53 18.25 12.41 -0.92
CA LYS A 53 17.93 11.61 -2.11
C LYS A 53 16.82 10.59 -1.90
N ASP A 54 16.25 10.53 -0.69
CA ASP A 54 15.27 9.52 -0.34
C ASP A 54 13.85 9.96 -0.71
N ASN A 55 13.25 9.26 -1.67
CA ASN A 55 11.91 9.52 -2.18
C ASN A 55 10.79 9.15 -1.19
N ARG A 56 11.15 8.52 -0.06
CA ARG A 56 10.25 8.19 1.05
C ARG A 56 10.10 9.35 2.03
N VAL A 57 10.96 10.37 1.98
CA VAL A 57 10.87 11.53 2.88
C VAL A 57 9.56 12.28 2.63
N VAL A 58 8.85 12.59 3.71
CA VAL A 58 7.65 13.43 3.67
C VAL A 58 8.10 14.88 3.51
N LEU A 59 7.94 15.39 2.30
CA LEU A 59 8.16 16.79 1.97
C LEU A 59 6.92 17.61 2.35
N LEU A 60 7.10 18.56 3.26
CA LEU A 60 6.10 19.54 3.67
C LEU A 60 5.95 20.66 2.63
N SER A 61 7.03 20.95 1.90
CA SER A 61 7.15 21.78 0.71
C SER A 61 8.26 21.20 -0.18
N GLU A 62 8.50 21.73 -1.38
CA GLU A 62 9.48 21.22 -2.35
C GLU A 62 10.85 20.87 -1.74
N GLU A 63 11.33 21.73 -0.82
CA GLU A 63 12.65 21.64 -0.22
C GLU A 63 12.64 21.39 1.30
N VAL A 64 11.47 21.22 1.94
CA VAL A 64 11.34 21.20 3.41
C VAL A 64 10.71 19.90 3.87
N ALA A 65 11.30 19.24 4.87
CA ALA A 65 10.78 18.04 5.51
C ALA A 65 10.61 18.23 7.03
N ALA A 66 9.70 17.48 7.65
CA ALA A 66 9.58 17.49 9.11
C ALA A 66 10.78 16.76 9.76
N CYS A 67 11.38 17.38 10.78
CA CYS A 67 12.46 16.74 11.54
C CYS A 67 12.29 16.91 13.06
N LYS A 68 12.91 15.99 13.81
CA LYS A 68 13.00 16.10 15.27
C LYS A 68 14.31 15.55 15.77
N GLY A 69 14.79 16.02 16.91
CA GLY A 69 16.06 15.56 17.46
C GLY A 69 16.18 15.90 18.94
N THR A 70 17.42 15.96 19.40
CA THR A 70 17.73 16.36 20.77
C THR A 70 18.76 17.48 20.75
N TYR A 71 18.45 18.58 21.43
CA TYR A 71 19.38 19.71 21.63
C TYR A 71 19.56 19.93 23.12
N LYS A 72 20.81 19.92 23.61
CA LYS A 72 21.15 20.02 25.04
C LYS A 72 20.37 19.03 25.93
N GLY A 73 20.14 17.80 25.44
CA GLY A 73 19.42 16.75 26.16
C GLY A 73 17.89 16.86 26.11
N VAL A 74 17.33 17.93 25.52
CA VAL A 74 15.88 18.15 25.39
C VAL A 74 15.42 17.75 24.00
N ALA A 75 14.27 17.08 23.91
CA ALA A 75 13.64 16.76 22.63
C ALA A 75 13.15 18.05 21.96
N VAL A 76 13.55 18.24 20.70
CA VAL A 76 13.24 19.43 19.91
C VAL A 76 12.69 19.03 18.55
N ILE A 77 11.82 19.88 18.01
CA ILE A 77 11.07 19.66 16.79
C ILE A 77 11.38 20.79 15.82
N GLY A 78 11.24 20.50 14.53
CA GLY A 78 11.61 21.47 13.51
C GLY A 78 11.46 20.97 12.09
N SER A 79 12.19 21.64 11.22
CA SER A 79 12.11 21.45 9.77
C SER A 79 13.50 21.31 9.16
N ALA A 80 13.68 20.32 8.30
CA ALA A 80 14.92 20.04 7.60
C ALA A 80 14.86 20.54 6.16
N ARG A 81 15.97 21.10 5.65
CA ARG A 81 16.03 21.64 4.29
C ARG A 81 16.88 20.75 3.38
N ARG A 82 16.33 20.40 2.22
CA ARG A 82 16.94 19.45 1.28
C ARG A 82 18.23 20.00 0.68
N SER A 83 18.30 21.29 0.39
CA SER A 83 19.50 21.97 -0.14
C SER A 83 20.78 21.81 0.70
N ASN A 84 20.68 21.66 2.03
CA ASN A 84 21.86 21.51 2.89
C ASN A 84 21.81 20.27 3.81
N GLY A 85 20.69 19.55 3.82
CA GLY A 85 20.51 18.35 4.61
C GLY A 85 20.42 18.58 6.13
N HIS A 86 20.38 19.83 6.60
CA HIS A 86 20.35 20.15 8.03
C HIS A 86 18.93 20.27 8.56
N CYS A 87 18.76 19.92 9.84
CA CYS A 87 17.51 20.11 10.58
C CYS A 87 17.57 21.38 11.43
N TYR A 88 16.62 22.29 11.22
CA TYR A 88 16.48 23.53 11.96
C TYR A 88 15.41 23.35 13.02
N VAL A 89 15.75 23.62 14.27
CA VAL A 89 14.90 23.39 15.44
C VAL A 89 14.85 24.64 16.30
N ASP A 90 13.73 24.84 16.96
CA ASP A 90 13.59 25.91 17.96
C ASP A 90 13.84 25.39 19.36
N PHE A 91 14.56 26.22 20.11
CA PHE A 91 14.80 26.02 21.52
C PHE A 91 14.78 27.38 22.19
N ASN A 92 13.74 27.63 23.00
CA ASN A 92 13.51 28.89 23.71
C ASN A 92 13.42 30.13 22.79
N GLY A 93 12.73 30.01 21.65
CA GLY A 93 12.53 31.12 20.71
C GLY A 93 13.74 31.43 19.84
N SER A 94 14.77 30.58 19.87
CA SER A 94 16.00 30.73 19.11
C SER A 94 16.21 29.55 18.17
N LEU A 95 16.57 29.85 16.92
CA LEU A 95 16.80 28.84 15.91
C LEU A 95 18.18 28.18 16.07
N HIS A 96 18.18 26.85 16.16
CA HIS A 96 19.39 26.03 16.24
C HIS A 96 19.45 25.04 15.08
N ILE A 97 20.67 24.61 14.74
CA ILE A 97 20.92 23.70 13.62
C ILE A 97 21.44 22.37 14.15
N LEU A 98 20.73 21.29 13.83
CA LEU A 98 21.16 19.92 14.05
C LEU A 98 21.80 19.37 12.78
N ARG A 99 23.12 19.11 12.83
CA ARG A 99 23.89 18.67 11.65
C ARG A 99 23.93 17.16 11.46
N THR A 100 24.02 16.35 12.53
CA THR A 100 24.40 14.94 12.40
C THR A 100 23.53 13.94 13.16
N LYS A 101 22.58 14.41 13.99
CA LYS A 101 21.75 13.54 14.84
C LYS A 101 20.32 14.07 14.92
N PHE A 102 19.48 13.62 14.01
CA PHE A 102 18.05 13.94 14.01
C PHE A 102 17.28 12.85 13.26
N TYR A 103 15.97 12.88 13.43
CA TYR A 103 15.02 12.02 12.76
C TYR A 103 14.25 12.83 11.73
N ILE A 104 13.90 12.20 10.61
CA ILE A 104 13.03 12.77 9.58
C ILE A 104 11.77 11.93 9.47
N LEU A 105 10.66 12.62 9.19
CA LEU A 105 9.40 11.95 8.87
C LEU A 105 9.49 11.34 7.47
N ILE A 106 9.30 10.03 7.40
CA ILE A 106 9.25 9.27 6.16
C ILE A 106 7.91 8.55 6.04
N GLN A 107 7.50 8.34 4.80
CA GLN A 107 6.39 7.49 4.41
C GLN A 107 6.96 6.29 3.67
N ARG A 108 6.97 5.13 4.32
CA ARG A 108 7.70 3.94 3.83
C ARG A 108 7.18 3.43 2.51
N ILE A 109 5.87 3.26 2.47
CA ILE A 109 5.06 2.91 1.33
C ILE A 109 4.05 4.04 1.25
N ARG A 110 3.84 4.61 0.05
CA ARG A 110 2.86 5.69 -0.20
C ARG A 110 1.43 5.16 -0.13
N ALA A 111 1.10 4.55 1.01
CA ALA A 111 -0.09 3.79 1.33
C ALA A 111 -1.22 4.66 1.89
N SER A 112 -0.86 5.85 2.36
CA SER A 112 -1.78 6.87 2.84
C SER A 112 -1.55 8.16 2.08
N LYS A 113 -2.52 9.07 2.16
CA LYS A 113 -2.40 10.42 1.61
C LYS A 113 -2.09 11.37 2.75
N LEU A 114 -1.23 12.35 2.50
CA LEU A 114 -0.97 13.43 3.43
C LEU A 114 -1.64 14.69 2.93
N ASP A 115 -2.30 15.41 3.82
CA ASP A 115 -3.07 16.60 3.48
C ASP A 115 -2.91 17.68 4.56
N TRP A 116 -3.06 18.93 4.16
CA TRP A 116 -3.03 20.07 5.07
C TRP A 116 -4.45 20.50 5.40
N THR A 117 -4.87 20.29 6.65
CA THR A 117 -6.21 20.69 7.10
C THR A 117 -6.13 22.03 7.83
N PRO A 118 -6.92 23.04 7.43
CA PRO A 118 -6.98 24.31 8.14
C PRO A 118 -7.29 24.14 9.62
N TRP A 119 -6.64 24.93 10.45
CA TRP A 119 -6.82 24.92 11.90
C TRP A 119 -6.70 26.35 12.45
N ASP A 120 -7.57 26.67 13.40
CA ASP A 120 -7.51 27.84 14.27
C ASP A 120 -7.76 27.42 15.74
N ILE A 121 -7.52 28.34 16.68
CA ILE A 121 -7.75 28.14 18.12
C ILE A 121 -9.19 27.77 18.52
N PHE A 122 -10.17 28.02 17.65
CA PHE A 122 -11.57 27.68 17.89
C PHE A 122 -11.96 26.31 17.31
N THR A 123 -11.13 25.78 16.40
CA THR A 123 -11.31 24.47 15.79
C THR A 123 -10.62 23.38 16.61
N LYS A 124 -11.31 22.25 16.74
CA LYS A 124 -10.70 21.04 17.30
C LYS A 124 -9.62 20.57 16.35
N ILE A 125 -8.46 20.16 16.88
CA ILE A 125 -7.43 19.49 16.08
C ILE A 125 -8.06 18.31 15.35
N PRO A 126 -7.93 18.24 14.01
CA PRO A 126 -8.51 17.17 13.20
C PRO A 126 -8.13 15.76 13.69
N SER A 127 -8.97 14.79 13.37
CA SER A 127 -8.55 13.39 13.46
C SER A 127 -7.43 13.12 12.46
N SER A 128 -6.59 12.16 12.78
CA SER A 128 -5.42 11.72 12.04
C SER A 128 -4.32 12.79 11.87
N SER A 129 -4.32 13.85 12.68
CA SER A 129 -3.21 14.81 12.74
C SER A 129 -1.91 14.12 13.14
N VAL A 130 -0.85 14.36 12.37
CA VAL A 130 0.48 13.78 12.56
C VAL A 130 1.19 14.47 13.72
N ALA A 131 1.68 13.69 14.67
CA ALA A 131 2.33 14.18 15.87
C ALA A 131 3.86 14.10 15.79
N TYR A 132 4.54 15.14 16.27
CA TYR A 132 5.98 15.10 16.51
C TYR A 132 6.31 14.24 17.73
N ASP A 133 5.54 14.44 18.80
CA ASP A 133 5.66 13.79 20.11
C ASP A 133 4.26 13.56 20.73
N LEU A 134 4.18 13.43 22.05
CA LEU A 134 2.91 13.16 22.74
C LEU A 134 2.02 14.39 22.90
N LYS A 135 2.54 15.60 22.63
CA LYS A 135 1.87 16.87 22.95
C LYS A 135 1.74 17.78 21.74
N THR A 136 2.58 17.62 20.72
CA THR A 136 2.72 18.55 19.61
C THR A 136 2.47 17.89 18.26
N PHE A 137 1.88 18.65 17.34
CA PHE A 137 1.49 18.20 16.00
C PHE A 137 2.27 18.94 14.92
N VAL A 138 2.47 18.30 13.77
CA VAL A 138 3.11 18.92 12.61
C VAL A 138 2.15 19.96 12.01
N ALA A 139 2.58 21.21 11.95
CA ALA A 139 1.74 22.33 11.53
C ALA A 139 2.52 23.33 10.66
N ARG A 140 1.78 24.20 9.98
CA ARG A 140 2.32 25.30 9.19
C ARG A 140 1.50 26.56 9.36
N ILE A 141 2.15 27.70 9.21
CA ILE A 141 1.57 29.04 9.19
C ILE A 141 1.87 29.64 7.83
N GLU A 142 0.94 30.37 7.23
CA GLU A 142 1.24 31.15 6.04
C GLU A 142 2.09 32.37 6.39
N ASP A 143 3.12 32.65 5.58
CA ASP A 143 4.01 33.79 5.77
C ASP A 143 3.24 35.10 5.50
N PRO A 144 3.17 36.04 6.47
CA PRO A 144 2.40 37.27 6.33
C PRO A 144 2.97 38.21 5.27
N GLU A 145 4.28 38.13 5.00
CA GLU A 145 4.95 38.98 4.01
C GLU A 145 4.85 38.39 2.60
N LYS A 146 4.68 37.06 2.49
CA LYS A 146 4.76 36.31 1.24
C LYS A 146 3.67 35.27 1.13
N LYS A 147 2.52 35.67 0.56
CA LYS A 147 1.40 34.77 0.25
C LYS A 147 1.87 33.51 -0.48
N GLY A 148 1.39 32.35 -0.04
CA GLY A 148 1.75 31.04 -0.59
C GLY A 148 3.08 30.45 -0.08
N LEU A 149 3.87 31.18 0.71
CA LEU A 149 4.97 30.59 1.47
C LEU A 149 4.49 30.19 2.87
N TYR A 150 5.05 29.10 3.38
CA TYR A 150 4.65 28.54 4.66
C TYR A 150 5.84 28.40 5.61
N CYS A 151 5.64 28.86 6.84
CA CYS A 151 6.51 28.58 7.97
C CYS A 151 6.10 27.26 8.61
N PHE A 152 6.97 26.26 8.54
CA PHE A 152 6.71 24.93 9.09
C PHE A 152 7.20 24.81 10.52
N GLY A 153 6.43 24.12 11.36
CA GLY A 153 6.79 23.89 12.75
C GLY A 153 5.70 23.10 13.46
N SER A 154 5.35 23.51 14.67
CA SER A 154 4.56 22.68 15.57
C SER A 154 3.36 23.39 16.16
N LEU A 155 2.24 22.69 16.21
CA LEU A 155 1.07 23.05 17.00
C LEU A 155 1.18 22.44 18.39
N ASN A 156 1.12 23.27 19.44
CA ASN A 156 0.92 22.81 20.81
C ASN A 156 -0.49 23.22 21.28
N PRO A 157 -1.43 22.28 21.47
CA PRO A 157 -2.80 22.58 21.93
C PRO A 157 -2.86 23.14 23.35
N ASN A 158 -1.80 22.93 24.15
CA ASN A 158 -1.75 23.36 25.55
C ASN A 158 -0.93 24.66 25.72
N ALA A 159 -0.41 25.25 24.63
CA ALA A 159 0.25 26.54 24.68
C ALA A 159 -0.78 27.68 24.61
N GLY A 160 -0.48 28.80 25.27
CA GLY A 160 -1.38 29.96 25.31
C GLY A 160 -2.74 29.64 25.95
N LEU A 161 -3.81 30.27 25.44
CA LEU A 161 -5.17 30.09 25.94
C LEU A 161 -5.92 28.90 25.31
N SER A 162 -5.63 28.58 24.05
CA SER A 162 -6.36 27.52 23.30
C SER A 162 -5.51 26.86 22.21
N GLY A 163 -4.18 26.92 22.35
CA GLY A 163 -3.22 26.39 21.41
C GLY A 163 -2.52 27.46 20.59
N GLU A 164 -1.31 27.14 20.14
CA GLU A 164 -0.47 28.04 19.35
C GLU A 164 0.37 27.21 18.36
N ILE A 165 0.48 27.69 17.13
CA ILE A 165 1.43 27.18 16.15
C ILE A 165 2.68 28.02 16.23
N ASN A 166 3.82 27.37 16.40
CA ASN A 166 5.15 27.98 16.26
C ASN A 166 5.78 27.46 14.98
N GLY A 167 6.00 28.34 14.01
CA GLY A 167 6.58 28.04 12.70
C GLY A 167 7.89 28.79 12.48
N PHE A 168 8.75 28.26 11.60
CA PHE A 168 10.03 28.88 11.27
C PHE A 168 10.06 29.35 9.83
N ASN A 169 10.44 30.61 9.64
CA ASN A 169 10.72 31.13 8.31
C ASN A 169 12.12 30.68 7.86
N LEU A 170 12.16 29.66 7.00
CA LEU A 170 13.41 29.16 6.40
C LEU A 170 13.87 29.96 5.16
N HIS A 171 13.05 30.91 4.70
CA HIS A 171 13.29 31.72 3.50
C HIS A 171 13.81 33.14 3.80
N GLY A 172 13.62 33.64 5.02
CA GLY A 172 13.99 35.01 5.42
C GLY A 172 14.80 35.08 6.73
N ASP A 173 14.34 35.93 7.65
CA ASP A 173 15.00 36.37 8.89
C ASP A 173 15.38 35.27 9.89
N ARG A 174 15.04 34.00 9.64
CA ARG A 174 15.26 32.87 10.56
C ARG A 174 14.66 33.07 11.95
N LYS A 175 13.63 33.91 12.04
CA LYS A 175 12.86 34.13 13.26
C LYS A 175 11.76 33.08 13.40
N THR A 176 11.46 32.75 14.65
CA THR A 176 10.26 32.00 15.01
C THR A 176 9.06 32.92 14.90
N GLN A 177 8.02 32.46 14.22
CA GLN A 177 6.72 33.13 14.17
C GLN A 177 5.72 32.28 14.91
N SER A 178 4.88 32.92 15.72
CA SER A 178 3.74 32.26 16.33
C SER A 178 2.42 32.75 15.75
N SER A 179 1.43 31.86 15.68
CA SER A 179 0.11 32.17 15.15
C SER A 179 -0.95 31.28 15.78
N THR A 180 -2.16 31.84 15.92
CA THR A 180 -3.37 31.13 16.35
C THR A 180 -4.17 30.55 15.17
N VAL A 181 -3.68 30.74 13.94
CA VAL A 181 -4.29 30.28 12.69
C VAL A 181 -3.22 29.66 11.79
N GLY A 182 -3.55 28.55 11.14
CA GLY A 182 -2.68 27.87 10.19
C GLY A 182 -3.29 26.57 9.65
N ALA A 183 -2.45 25.57 9.43
CA ALA A 183 -2.89 24.25 9.01
C ALA A 183 -2.09 23.15 9.70
N VAL A 184 -2.73 22.00 9.92
CA VAL A 184 -2.14 20.82 10.55
C VAL A 184 -2.00 19.72 9.50
N LEU A 185 -0.88 19.00 9.53
CA LEU A 185 -0.64 17.86 8.65
C LEU A 185 -1.50 16.69 9.12
N VAL A 186 -2.32 16.14 8.23
CA VAL A 186 -3.24 15.03 8.50
C VAL A 186 -2.88 13.86 7.59
N GLU A 187 -2.83 12.66 8.19
CA GLU A 187 -2.76 11.40 7.46
C GLU A 187 -4.17 10.91 7.11
N LYS A 188 -4.48 10.83 5.83
CA LYS A 188 -5.72 10.23 5.32
C LYS A 188 -5.45 8.77 4.96
N GLU A 189 -6.10 7.89 5.71
CA GLU A 189 -6.08 6.44 5.46
C GLU A 189 -7.05 6.08 4.32
N PRO A 190 -6.70 5.10 3.47
CA PRO A 190 -7.62 4.62 2.44
C PRO A 190 -8.77 3.82 3.04
N VAL A 191 -9.91 3.82 2.35
CA VAL A 191 -11.12 3.06 2.71
C VAL A 191 -11.22 1.72 2.00
N ARG A 192 -10.52 1.56 0.86
CA ARG A 192 -10.42 0.29 0.12
C ARG A 192 -9.17 0.24 -0.77
N TYR A 193 -8.75 -0.98 -1.10
CA TYR A 193 -7.70 -1.23 -2.09
C TYR A 193 -8.24 -1.93 -3.34
N GLU A 194 -7.51 -1.80 -4.44
CA GLU A 194 -7.74 -2.56 -5.67
C GLU A 194 -6.38 -2.91 -6.31
N LEU A 195 -6.18 -4.19 -6.62
CA LEU A 195 -5.00 -4.66 -7.33
C LEU A 195 -5.25 -4.66 -8.84
N ARG A 196 -4.38 -3.98 -9.59
CA ARG A 196 -4.36 -3.95 -11.05
C ARG A 196 -3.01 -4.40 -11.60
N ASP A 197 -2.98 -4.71 -12.89
CA ASP A 197 -1.77 -5.10 -13.63
C ASP A 197 -0.96 -6.17 -12.89
N LEU A 198 -1.68 -7.14 -12.31
CA LEU A 198 -1.08 -8.13 -11.44
C LEU A 198 -0.36 -9.19 -12.28
N ILE A 199 0.92 -9.40 -11.98
CA ILE A 199 1.82 -10.34 -12.65
C ILE A 199 2.38 -11.30 -11.61
N TYR A 200 1.96 -12.55 -11.67
CA TYR A 200 2.54 -13.65 -10.89
C TYR A 200 3.87 -14.10 -11.51
N ILE A 201 4.89 -14.30 -10.68
CA ILE A 201 6.23 -14.71 -11.12
C ILE A 201 6.35 -16.24 -10.96
N GLU A 202 5.72 -16.98 -11.86
CA GLU A 202 5.56 -18.45 -11.77
C GLU A 202 6.89 -19.19 -11.61
N ARG A 203 7.94 -18.76 -12.31
CA ARG A 203 9.29 -19.35 -12.20
C ARG A 203 9.89 -19.29 -10.78
N ARG A 204 9.29 -18.52 -9.87
CA ARG A 204 9.69 -18.40 -8.45
C ARG A 204 8.67 -19.02 -7.50
N ARG A 205 7.67 -19.74 -8.01
CA ARG A 205 6.71 -20.48 -7.20
C ARG A 205 7.44 -21.51 -6.35
N LYS A 206 6.99 -21.66 -5.11
CA LYS A 206 7.47 -22.67 -4.17
C LYS A 206 6.29 -23.46 -3.62
N VAL A 207 6.41 -24.78 -3.61
CA VAL A 207 5.50 -25.64 -2.86
C VAL A 207 5.99 -25.66 -1.41
N LEU A 208 5.14 -25.19 -0.49
CA LEU A 208 5.47 -25.11 0.94
C LEU A 208 5.11 -26.41 1.66
N ASN A 209 3.96 -26.98 1.33
CA ASN A 209 3.45 -28.20 1.93
C ASN A 209 2.59 -28.95 0.92
N GLU A 210 2.60 -30.26 1.03
CA GLU A 210 1.88 -31.18 0.17
C GLU A 210 1.47 -32.40 1.00
N THR A 211 0.16 -32.60 1.19
CA THR A 211 -0.36 -33.68 2.04
C THR A 211 -1.49 -34.42 1.37
N LYS A 212 -1.49 -35.76 1.46
CA LYS A 212 -2.59 -36.58 0.96
C LYS A 212 -3.73 -36.55 1.96
N VAL A 213 -4.92 -36.17 1.51
CA VAL A 213 -6.12 -36.05 2.34
C VAL A 213 -7.21 -37.01 1.87
N LEU A 214 -7.91 -37.63 2.82
CA LEU A 214 -9.08 -38.45 2.57
C LEU A 214 -10.32 -37.55 2.65
N LEU A 215 -11.00 -37.35 1.52
CA LEU A 215 -12.13 -36.42 1.42
C LEU A 215 -13.48 -37.08 1.73
N GLY A 216 -13.57 -38.40 1.55
CA GLY A 216 -14.80 -39.15 1.80
C GLY A 216 -14.66 -40.63 1.47
N SER A 217 -15.63 -41.43 1.90
CA SER A 217 -15.70 -42.85 1.56
C SER A 217 -17.13 -43.33 1.38
N LYS A 218 -17.32 -44.34 0.54
CA LYS A 218 -18.61 -44.98 0.32
C LYS A 218 -18.44 -46.46 0.00
N THR A 219 -19.26 -47.29 0.62
CA THR A 219 -19.31 -48.73 0.34
C THR A 219 -20.42 -49.01 -0.66
N PHE A 220 -20.06 -49.64 -1.77
CA PHE A 220 -20.97 -50.14 -2.79
C PHE A 220 -21.36 -51.57 -2.41
N ILE A 221 -22.65 -51.89 -2.39
CA ILE A 221 -23.16 -53.18 -1.91
C ILE A 221 -24.12 -53.76 -2.95
N ASN A 222 -23.81 -54.95 -3.48
CA ASN A 222 -24.76 -55.75 -4.25
C ASN A 222 -25.36 -56.83 -3.35
N ALA A 223 -26.49 -56.54 -2.71
CA ALA A 223 -27.13 -57.49 -1.80
C ALA A 223 -27.68 -58.75 -2.47
N GLY A 224 -27.77 -58.80 -3.81
CA GLY A 224 -28.25 -59.99 -4.54
C GLY A 224 -29.75 -60.27 -4.32
N LEU A 225 -30.56 -59.23 -4.14
CA LEU A 225 -32.01 -59.35 -3.93
C LEU A 225 -32.78 -59.91 -5.14
N TYR A 226 -32.14 -59.97 -6.31
CA TYR A 226 -32.70 -60.54 -7.54
C TYR A 226 -32.17 -61.97 -7.73
N GLN A 227 -33.05 -62.91 -8.10
CA GLN A 227 -32.86 -64.38 -8.08
C GLN A 227 -31.70 -64.94 -8.91
N ASN A 228 -30.91 -64.11 -9.59
CA ASN A 228 -29.78 -64.56 -10.41
C ASN A 228 -28.51 -64.60 -9.56
N GLU A 229 -28.35 -65.68 -8.79
CA GLU A 229 -27.10 -65.97 -8.09
C GLU A 229 -25.96 -66.08 -9.11
N GLY A 230 -25.07 -65.09 -9.10
CA GLY A 230 -23.93 -65.00 -10.03
C GLY A 230 -23.97 -63.86 -11.05
N ALA A 231 -25.08 -63.11 -11.14
CA ALA A 231 -25.15 -61.95 -12.03
C ALA A 231 -24.24 -60.78 -11.56
N TRP A 232 -23.53 -60.19 -12.52
CA TRP A 232 -22.75 -58.97 -12.34
C TRP A 232 -23.64 -57.74 -12.52
N ASN A 233 -23.76 -56.91 -11.48
CA ASN A 233 -24.58 -55.69 -11.54
C ASN A 233 -23.69 -54.46 -11.47
N SER A 234 -23.93 -53.48 -12.34
CA SER A 234 -23.31 -52.15 -12.25
C SER A 234 -24.06 -51.33 -11.22
N ILE A 235 -23.39 -51.02 -10.11
CA ILE A 235 -23.90 -50.14 -9.06
C ILE A 235 -23.26 -48.77 -9.28
N ARG A 236 -24.12 -47.77 -9.50
CA ARG A 236 -23.71 -46.36 -9.60
C ARG A 236 -24.08 -45.64 -8.33
N SER A 237 -23.21 -44.75 -7.90
CA SER A 237 -23.48 -43.87 -6.79
C SER A 237 -22.69 -42.59 -6.94
N VAL A 238 -23.22 -41.52 -6.37
CA VAL A 238 -22.50 -40.27 -6.20
C VAL A 238 -21.79 -40.28 -4.84
N LEU A 239 -20.53 -39.84 -4.82
CA LEU A 239 -19.78 -39.47 -3.63
C LEU A 239 -19.71 -37.95 -3.56
N SER A 240 -20.12 -37.39 -2.43
CA SER A 240 -20.01 -35.97 -2.12
C SER A 240 -18.74 -35.70 -1.32
N TYR A 241 -18.06 -34.60 -1.63
CA TYR A 241 -16.94 -34.13 -0.84
C TYR A 241 -16.90 -32.60 -0.81
N ASN A 242 -16.35 -32.06 0.27
CA ASN A 242 -16.11 -30.63 0.41
C ASN A 242 -14.72 -30.29 -0.09
N THR A 243 -14.61 -29.22 -0.85
CA THR A 243 -13.35 -28.60 -1.22
C THR A 243 -13.24 -27.23 -0.58
N SER A 244 -12.02 -26.87 -0.22
CA SER A 244 -11.67 -25.51 0.22
C SER A 244 -10.54 -25.00 -0.64
N HIS A 245 -10.67 -23.75 -1.08
CA HIS A 245 -9.61 -23.01 -1.75
C HIS A 245 -9.31 -21.78 -0.91
N THR A 246 -8.09 -21.65 -0.42
CA THR A 246 -7.66 -20.50 0.37
C THR A 246 -6.68 -19.65 -0.42
N TYR A 247 -6.95 -18.34 -0.47
CA TYR A 247 -6.15 -17.32 -1.13
C TYR A 247 -5.61 -16.33 -0.11
N ASN A 248 -4.39 -15.83 -0.29
CA ASN A 248 -3.86 -14.72 0.51
C ASN A 248 -2.86 -13.91 -0.31
N TRP A 249 -3.09 -12.60 -0.48
CA TRP A 249 -2.18 -11.71 -1.21
C TRP A 249 -1.02 -11.17 -0.36
N GLY A 250 -0.88 -11.68 0.86
CA GLY A 250 0.17 -11.32 1.79
C GLY A 250 -0.06 -9.96 2.47
N GLN A 251 0.86 -9.61 3.37
CA GLN A 251 0.83 -8.33 4.07
C GLN A 251 2.04 -7.49 3.69
N LEU A 252 1.79 -6.27 3.21
CA LEU A 252 2.83 -5.29 2.93
C LEU A 252 2.89 -4.23 4.02
N TRP A 253 4.10 -3.78 4.31
CA TRP A 253 4.35 -2.87 5.42
C TRP A 253 3.77 -1.48 5.16
N GLY A 254 2.89 -1.02 6.06
CA GLY A 254 2.24 0.28 5.97
C GLY A 254 0.93 0.29 5.20
N LEU A 255 0.52 -0.85 4.63
CA LEU A 255 -0.87 -1.07 4.24
C LEU A 255 -1.71 -1.46 5.46
N ILE A 256 -2.98 -1.11 5.43
CA ILE A 256 -3.94 -1.41 6.50
C ILE A 256 -4.43 -2.86 6.33
N THR A 257 -4.25 -3.68 7.36
CA THR A 257 -4.79 -5.05 7.40
C THR A 257 -6.31 -5.00 7.53
N ALA A 258 -6.98 -6.01 6.98
CA ALA A 258 -8.43 -6.16 6.99
C ALA A 258 -9.20 -5.06 6.22
N LEU A 259 -8.51 -4.28 5.38
CA LEU A 259 -9.18 -3.29 4.54
C LEU A 259 -9.87 -4.00 3.34
N PRO A 260 -11.14 -3.67 3.02
CA PRO A 260 -11.82 -4.21 1.86
C PRO A 260 -11.00 -3.99 0.59
N SER A 261 -10.78 -5.07 -0.15
CA SER A 261 -9.86 -5.12 -1.26
C SER A 261 -10.44 -5.94 -2.40
N ARG A 262 -10.00 -5.66 -3.61
CA ARG A 262 -10.41 -6.40 -4.80
C ARG A 262 -9.21 -6.71 -5.68
N GLY A 263 -9.13 -7.91 -6.23
CA GLY A 263 -8.01 -8.30 -7.08
C GLY A 263 -8.16 -9.67 -7.73
N PRO A 264 -7.38 -9.92 -8.80
CA PRO A 264 -7.33 -11.23 -9.46
C PRO A 264 -6.62 -12.27 -8.59
N SER A 265 -7.15 -13.49 -8.47
CA SER A 265 -6.42 -14.63 -7.90
C SER A 265 -5.47 -15.25 -8.92
N TYR A 266 -4.65 -16.20 -8.49
CA TYR A 266 -3.87 -17.02 -9.40
C TYR A 266 -4.75 -18.15 -9.99
N HIS A 267 -4.43 -18.58 -11.22
CA HIS A 267 -5.01 -19.74 -11.88
C HIS A 267 -3.96 -20.33 -12.82
N GLU A 268 -3.63 -21.61 -12.66
CA GLU A 268 -2.53 -22.27 -13.39
C GLU A 268 -2.85 -22.46 -14.88
N GLU A 269 -4.12 -22.73 -15.21
CA GLU A 269 -4.55 -23.15 -16.57
C GLU A 269 -5.32 -22.09 -17.37
N LYS A 270 -5.47 -20.84 -16.88
CA LYS A 270 -6.31 -19.84 -17.53
C LYS A 270 -5.62 -18.49 -17.64
N ASP A 271 -5.76 -17.88 -18.82
CA ASP A 271 -5.37 -16.49 -19.07
C ASP A 271 -6.27 -15.46 -18.38
N ASP A 272 -7.44 -15.89 -17.89
CA ASP A 272 -8.36 -15.03 -17.15
C ASP A 272 -8.37 -15.39 -15.65
N PHE A 273 -7.86 -14.47 -14.85
CA PHE A 273 -7.79 -14.59 -13.40
C PHE A 273 -9.10 -14.12 -12.77
N PRO A 274 -9.82 -14.99 -12.02
CA PRO A 274 -11.07 -14.59 -11.41
C PRO A 274 -10.80 -13.47 -10.38
N ILE A 275 -11.66 -12.46 -10.41
CA ILE A 275 -11.55 -11.31 -9.51
C ILE A 275 -12.34 -11.61 -8.24
N HIS A 276 -11.68 -11.50 -7.10
CA HIS A 276 -12.29 -11.69 -5.79
C HIS A 276 -12.30 -10.40 -5.00
N ASP A 277 -13.36 -10.24 -4.20
CA ASP A 277 -13.38 -9.28 -3.09
C ASP A 277 -12.85 -9.99 -1.84
N PHE A 278 -11.91 -9.38 -1.13
CA PHE A 278 -11.23 -9.95 0.03
C PHE A 278 -10.82 -8.86 1.03
N GLU A 279 -10.39 -9.28 2.21
CA GLU A 279 -9.84 -8.38 3.22
C GLU A 279 -8.30 -8.41 3.18
N TRP A 280 -7.66 -7.25 3.06
CA TRP A 280 -6.21 -7.18 2.82
C TRP A 280 -5.39 -7.86 3.93
N GLY A 281 -4.42 -8.70 3.55
CA GLY A 281 -3.55 -9.39 4.49
C GLY A 281 -4.24 -10.49 5.31
N LEU A 282 -5.51 -10.78 5.05
CA LEU A 282 -6.24 -11.91 5.63
C LEU A 282 -6.50 -12.98 4.56
N PRO A 283 -6.46 -14.28 4.94
CA PRO A 283 -6.78 -15.35 4.02
C PRO A 283 -8.28 -15.35 3.67
N LEU A 284 -8.60 -15.45 2.38
CA LEU A 284 -9.93 -15.70 1.86
C LEU A 284 -10.09 -17.20 1.62
N THR A 285 -10.99 -17.87 2.34
CA THR A 285 -11.31 -19.28 2.11
C THR A 285 -12.67 -19.42 1.44
N LEU A 286 -12.69 -20.04 0.27
CA LEU A 286 -13.92 -20.41 -0.45
C LEU A 286 -14.17 -21.89 -0.26
N HIS A 287 -15.40 -22.23 0.11
CA HIS A 287 -15.85 -23.62 0.22
C HIS A 287 -16.76 -23.96 -0.95
N SER A 288 -16.54 -25.14 -1.53
CA SER A 288 -17.41 -25.69 -2.57
C SER A 288 -17.76 -27.14 -2.21
N HIS A 289 -19.00 -27.51 -2.49
CA HIS A 289 -19.43 -28.91 -2.40
C HIS A 289 -19.36 -29.52 -3.79
N GLN A 290 -18.64 -30.63 -3.92
CA GLN A 290 -18.41 -31.32 -5.18
C GLN A 290 -19.03 -32.72 -5.15
N LEU A 291 -19.51 -33.17 -6.30
CA LEU A 291 -20.12 -34.48 -6.49
C LEU A 291 -19.32 -35.25 -7.54
N LYS A 292 -18.87 -36.46 -7.19
CA LYS A 292 -18.20 -37.38 -8.12
C LYS A 292 -19.05 -38.62 -8.30
N GLU A 293 -19.52 -38.86 -9.52
CA GLU A 293 -20.16 -40.13 -9.86
C GLU A 293 -19.10 -41.24 -9.94
N VAL A 294 -19.37 -42.35 -9.27
CA VAL A 294 -18.53 -43.54 -9.26
C VAL A 294 -19.41 -44.75 -9.52
N SER A 295 -18.94 -45.62 -10.40
CA SER A 295 -19.62 -46.87 -10.73
C SER A 295 -18.71 -48.07 -10.50
N ARG A 296 -19.29 -49.16 -10.03
CA ARG A 296 -18.60 -50.43 -9.83
C ARG A 296 -19.47 -51.57 -10.31
N VAL A 297 -18.84 -52.55 -10.95
CA VAL A 297 -19.49 -53.81 -11.32
C VAL A 297 -19.19 -54.81 -10.22
N LEU A 298 -20.23 -55.30 -9.56
CA LEU A 298 -20.13 -56.18 -8.39
C LEU A 298 -20.99 -57.44 -8.60
N GLN A 299 -20.45 -58.60 -8.25
CA GLN A 299 -21.22 -59.85 -8.20
C GLN A 299 -22.24 -59.81 -7.06
N ALA A 300 -23.32 -60.58 -7.17
CA ALA A 300 -24.28 -60.76 -6.07
C ALA A 300 -23.59 -61.14 -4.75
N LYS A 301 -24.06 -60.56 -3.64
CA LYS A 301 -23.56 -60.74 -2.26
C LYS A 301 -22.12 -60.24 -2.04
N THR A 302 -21.65 -59.28 -2.84
CA THR A 302 -20.33 -58.63 -2.68
C THR A 302 -20.46 -57.12 -2.42
N ALA A 303 -19.41 -56.55 -1.82
CA ALA A 303 -19.28 -55.13 -1.58
C ALA A 303 -17.86 -54.64 -1.95
N SER A 304 -17.73 -53.36 -2.27
CA SER A 304 -16.43 -52.70 -2.51
C SER A 304 -16.45 -51.31 -1.88
N LYS A 305 -15.40 -50.98 -1.13
CA LYS A 305 -15.24 -49.67 -0.49
C LYS A 305 -14.46 -48.76 -1.42
N CYS A 306 -15.02 -47.60 -1.73
CA CYS A 306 -14.34 -46.55 -2.47
C CYS A 306 -14.06 -45.36 -1.56
N VAL A 307 -12.89 -44.76 -1.72
CA VAL A 307 -12.44 -43.58 -1.00
C VAL A 307 -12.04 -42.50 -2.00
N ILE A 308 -12.40 -41.25 -1.72
CA ILE A 308 -11.90 -40.09 -2.47
C ILE A 308 -10.65 -39.59 -1.76
N LYS A 309 -9.53 -39.55 -2.49
CA LYS A 309 -8.29 -38.97 -2.03
C LYS A 309 -7.96 -37.75 -2.87
N ALA A 310 -7.29 -36.79 -2.26
CA ALA A 310 -6.75 -35.64 -2.95
C ALA A 310 -5.40 -35.26 -2.34
N LEU A 311 -4.73 -34.34 -3.00
CA LEU A 311 -3.48 -33.76 -2.58
C LEU A 311 -3.73 -32.31 -2.15
N GLU A 312 -3.72 -32.02 -0.86
CA GLU A 312 -3.76 -30.65 -0.38
C GLU A 312 -2.36 -30.03 -0.53
N GLN A 313 -2.25 -29.07 -1.44
CA GLN A 313 -1.01 -28.38 -1.75
C GLN A 313 -1.11 -26.92 -1.35
N SER A 314 -0.14 -26.46 -0.55
CA SER A 314 0.06 -25.05 -0.25
C SER A 314 1.27 -24.52 -1.02
N SER A 315 1.10 -23.43 -1.75
CA SER A 315 2.16 -22.82 -2.55
C SER A 315 2.27 -21.32 -2.33
N GLU A 316 3.48 -20.81 -2.56
CA GLU A 316 3.85 -19.42 -2.44
C GLU A 316 4.33 -18.92 -3.81
N ILE A 317 3.77 -17.81 -4.30
CA ILE A 317 4.04 -17.23 -5.61
C ILE A 317 4.31 -15.72 -5.44
N PRO A 318 5.54 -15.24 -5.70
CA PRO A 318 5.81 -13.81 -5.71
C PRO A 318 5.04 -13.11 -6.84
N TYR A 319 4.56 -11.90 -6.61
CA TYR A 319 3.85 -11.12 -7.63
C TYR A 319 4.28 -9.64 -7.66
N ARG A 320 3.97 -8.98 -8.77
CA ARG A 320 4.06 -7.52 -8.97
C ARG A 320 2.70 -6.98 -9.34
N ALA A 321 2.31 -5.83 -8.80
CA ALA A 321 1.01 -5.23 -9.11
C ALA A 321 1.04 -3.70 -8.98
N THR A 322 0.02 -3.05 -9.52
CA THR A 322 -0.35 -1.66 -9.21
C THR A 322 -1.45 -1.67 -8.16
N LEU A 323 -1.14 -1.22 -6.95
CA LEU A 323 -2.11 -1.00 -5.87
C LEU A 323 -2.79 0.37 -6.06
N LEU A 324 -4.10 0.37 -6.24
CA LEU A 324 -4.92 1.56 -6.14
C LEU A 324 -5.49 1.65 -4.72
N SER A 325 -5.31 2.80 -4.10
CA SER A 325 -5.88 3.14 -2.80
C SER A 325 -6.95 4.19 -3.00
N PHE A 326 -8.14 3.98 -2.46
CA PHE A 326 -9.27 4.91 -2.55
C PHE A 326 -9.52 5.55 -1.19
N TYR A 327 -9.81 6.84 -1.18
CA TYR A 327 -10.01 7.62 0.03
C TYR A 327 -11.49 8.04 0.18
N ASP A 328 -11.85 8.49 1.38
CA ASP A 328 -13.19 8.97 1.72
C ASP A 328 -13.62 10.20 0.91
N ASP A 329 -12.67 11.07 0.56
CA ASP A 329 -12.85 12.24 -0.30
C ASP A 329 -13.07 11.91 -1.79
N GLY A 330 -13.12 10.62 -2.14
CA GLY A 330 -13.29 10.13 -3.51
C GLY A 330 -12.02 10.19 -4.36
N SER A 331 -10.92 10.76 -3.84
CA SER A 331 -9.63 10.71 -4.52
C SER A 331 -9.04 9.29 -4.48
N ASN A 332 -8.03 9.05 -5.32
CA ASN A 332 -7.29 7.80 -5.33
C ASN A 332 -5.80 8.05 -5.54
N SER A 333 -4.98 7.06 -5.15
CA SER A 333 -3.55 7.03 -5.40
C SER A 333 -3.13 5.68 -5.95
N SER A 334 -2.14 5.66 -6.83
CA SER A 334 -1.59 4.45 -7.42
C SER A 334 -0.14 4.22 -6.98
N LEU A 335 0.20 2.98 -6.68
CA LEU A 335 1.54 2.58 -6.27
C LEU A 335 1.90 1.21 -6.84
N LYS A 336 3.09 1.09 -7.43
CA LYS A 336 3.63 -0.22 -7.81
C LYS A 336 4.12 -0.93 -6.56
N ILE A 337 3.66 -2.17 -6.36
CA ILE A 337 4.00 -3.01 -5.23
C ILE A 337 4.55 -4.36 -5.71
N GLU A 338 5.38 -4.97 -4.87
CA GLU A 338 5.79 -6.36 -4.98
C GLU A 338 5.34 -7.06 -3.70
N GLY A 339 4.81 -8.27 -3.84
CA GLY A 339 4.28 -9.03 -2.72
C GLY A 339 4.39 -10.52 -2.95
N THR A 340 3.84 -11.27 -2.00
CA THR A 340 3.82 -12.72 -2.02
C THR A 340 2.38 -13.18 -1.90
N TYR A 341 1.95 -13.97 -2.87
CA TYR A 341 0.64 -14.61 -2.88
C TYR A 341 0.79 -16.04 -2.37
N MET A 342 -0.10 -16.46 -1.47
CA MET A 342 -0.18 -17.82 -0.96
C MET A 342 -1.51 -18.43 -1.35
N GLU A 343 -1.46 -19.70 -1.75
CA GLU A 343 -2.62 -20.46 -2.16
C GLU A 343 -2.57 -21.86 -1.58
N THR A 344 -3.70 -22.30 -1.02
CA THR A 344 -3.91 -23.69 -0.61
C THR A 344 -5.09 -24.26 -1.37
N VAL A 345 -4.84 -25.33 -2.13
CA VAL A 345 -5.82 -25.96 -3.03
C VAL A 345 -5.72 -27.49 -2.98
N LEU A 346 -6.82 -28.17 -3.26
CA LEU A 346 -6.86 -29.62 -3.45
C LEU A 346 -6.56 -29.95 -4.92
N LYS A 347 -5.44 -30.61 -5.18
CA LYS A 347 -5.03 -31.17 -6.47
C LYS A 347 -5.29 -32.69 -6.53
N ASP A 348 -5.23 -33.24 -7.74
CA ASP A 348 -5.25 -34.69 -8.01
C ASP A 348 -6.37 -35.47 -7.30
N VAL A 349 -7.59 -34.92 -7.35
CA VAL A 349 -8.76 -35.59 -6.77
C VAL A 349 -9.02 -36.89 -7.53
N SER A 350 -8.79 -38.00 -6.86
CA SER A 350 -8.89 -39.36 -7.41
C SER A 350 -9.75 -40.24 -6.51
N VAL A 351 -10.33 -41.28 -7.12
CA VAL A 351 -11.16 -42.25 -6.42
C VAL A 351 -10.42 -43.57 -6.41
N ASP A 352 -10.02 -44.01 -5.23
CA ASP A 352 -9.42 -45.32 -5.02
C ASP A 352 -10.47 -46.26 -4.47
N CYS A 353 -10.67 -47.39 -5.13
CA CYS A 353 -11.63 -48.39 -4.69
C CYS A 353 -10.91 -49.70 -4.38
N GLU A 354 -11.17 -50.24 -3.19
CA GLU A 354 -10.67 -51.53 -2.74
C GLU A 354 -11.23 -52.67 -3.60
N LEU A 355 -10.54 -53.82 -3.56
CA LEU A 355 -11.01 -55.04 -4.19
C LEU A 355 -12.38 -55.43 -3.61
N PRO A 356 -13.32 -55.92 -4.44
CA PRO A 356 -14.57 -56.49 -3.95
C PRO A 356 -14.32 -57.57 -2.91
N TYR A 357 -15.17 -57.62 -1.89
CA TYR A 357 -15.19 -58.67 -0.87
C TYR A 357 -16.60 -59.21 -0.67
N PHE A 358 -16.72 -60.47 -0.30
CA PHE A 358 -18.00 -61.07 0.02
C PHE A 358 -18.53 -60.51 1.35
N ILE A 359 -19.79 -60.09 1.37
CA ILE A 359 -20.40 -59.41 2.52
C ILE A 359 -20.42 -60.33 3.76
N LYS A 360 -20.60 -61.64 3.55
CA LYS A 360 -20.79 -62.62 4.64
C LYS A 360 -19.51 -62.92 5.43
N ASN A 361 -18.36 -62.97 4.77
CA ASN A 361 -17.11 -63.46 5.36
C ASN A 361 -15.92 -62.51 5.18
N GLY A 362 -16.07 -61.41 4.44
CA GLY A 362 -15.00 -60.44 4.17
C GLY A 362 -13.88 -60.97 3.27
N SER A 363 -14.00 -62.16 2.69
CA SER A 363 -12.96 -62.69 1.79
C SER A 363 -12.97 -61.97 0.45
N VAL A 364 -11.81 -61.85 -0.19
CA VAL A 364 -11.68 -61.24 -1.51
C VAL A 364 -12.60 -61.97 -2.50
N ALA A 365 -13.45 -61.21 -3.18
CA ALA A 365 -14.34 -61.71 -4.21
C ALA A 365 -13.65 -61.59 -5.58
N PRO A 366 -13.99 -62.48 -6.53
CA PRO A 366 -13.46 -62.38 -7.88
C PRO A 366 -13.82 -61.02 -8.49
N THR A 367 -12.88 -60.46 -9.25
CA THR A 367 -13.07 -59.24 -10.03
C THR A 367 -13.20 -59.58 -11.50
N THR A 368 -14.20 -59.02 -12.19
CA THR A 368 -14.12 -58.90 -13.64
C THR A 368 -13.03 -57.91 -13.97
N THR A 369 -12.02 -58.35 -14.73
CA THR A 369 -11.01 -57.47 -15.32
C THR A 369 -11.73 -56.49 -16.24
N THR A 370 -12.11 -55.34 -15.71
CA THR A 370 -12.84 -54.32 -16.45
C THR A 370 -11.87 -53.17 -16.62
N THR A 371 -11.34 -53.02 -17.83
CA THR A 371 -10.47 -51.91 -18.21
C THR A 371 -11.31 -50.63 -18.13
N THR A 372 -11.21 -49.89 -17.02
CA THR A 372 -11.83 -48.57 -16.91
C THR A 372 -11.07 -47.62 -17.84
N THR A 373 -11.66 -47.31 -18.99
CA THR A 373 -11.18 -46.25 -19.87
C THR A 373 -11.47 -44.91 -19.20
N THR A 374 -10.49 -44.34 -18.52
CA THR A 374 -10.54 -42.93 -18.09
C THR A 374 -10.54 -42.09 -19.37
N THR A 375 -11.65 -41.41 -19.66
CA THR A 375 -11.73 -40.47 -20.78
C THR A 375 -10.98 -39.22 -20.38
N THR A 376 -9.68 -39.20 -20.66
CA THR A 376 -8.86 -37.98 -20.59
C THR A 376 -9.13 -37.19 -21.87
N VAL A 377 -9.78 -36.03 -21.76
CA VAL A 377 -9.89 -35.09 -22.87
C VAL A 377 -8.52 -34.42 -23.01
N GLY A 378 -7.74 -34.82 -24.02
CA GLY A 378 -6.43 -34.24 -24.29
C GLY A 378 -6.54 -32.90 -25.01
N PRO A 379 -5.75 -31.88 -24.65
CA PRO A 379 -5.62 -30.68 -25.46
C PRO A 379 -4.78 -30.98 -26.71
N THR A 380 -5.20 -30.43 -27.84
CA THR A 380 -4.47 -30.47 -29.10
C THR A 380 -3.30 -29.49 -28.99
N GLU A 381 -2.06 -29.99 -29.00
CA GLU A 381 -0.84 -29.19 -29.07
C GLU A 381 -0.53 -28.83 -30.53
N ASP A 382 -0.51 -27.54 -30.83
CA ASP A 382 0.20 -26.97 -32.00
C ASP A 382 1.63 -26.59 -31.58
N PRO A 383 2.66 -26.86 -32.39
CA PRO A 383 4.04 -26.56 -32.03
C PRO A 383 4.48 -25.24 -32.68
N TYR A 384 4.51 -24.12 -31.93
CA TYR A 384 5.49 -23.05 -32.20
C TYR A 384 5.65 -21.99 -31.08
N ALA A 385 6.89 -21.92 -30.58
CA ALA A 385 7.66 -20.75 -30.13
C ALA A 385 7.17 -19.84 -28.98
N ASP A 386 8.00 -19.71 -27.93
CA ASP A 386 9.06 -18.67 -27.82
C ASP A 386 9.29 -18.29 -26.34
N ASN A 387 10.57 -18.29 -25.94
CA ASN A 387 11.01 -17.93 -24.60
C ASN A 387 11.09 -16.40 -24.49
N SER A 388 10.01 -15.76 -24.04
CA SER A 388 10.09 -14.40 -23.51
C SER A 388 9.16 -14.22 -22.32
N GLY A 389 9.66 -13.56 -21.26
CA GLY A 389 8.91 -13.33 -20.04
C GLY A 389 7.61 -12.57 -20.32
N ILE A 390 6.48 -13.25 -20.10
CA ILE A 390 5.19 -12.70 -20.49
C ILE A 390 4.76 -11.61 -19.49
N VAL A 391 4.64 -10.39 -19.99
CA VAL A 391 4.04 -9.25 -19.31
C VAL A 391 2.59 -9.18 -19.78
N PHE A 392 1.65 -9.69 -18.98
CA PHE A 392 0.23 -9.60 -19.28
C PHE A 392 -0.32 -8.24 -18.82
N LYS A 393 -0.66 -7.36 -19.77
CA LYS A 393 -1.49 -6.17 -19.53
C LYS A 393 -2.95 -6.59 -19.62
N ILE A 394 -3.63 -6.67 -18.49
CA ILE A 394 -5.10 -6.82 -18.46
C ILE A 394 -5.70 -5.55 -19.07
N LYS A 395 -6.32 -5.67 -20.26
CA LYS A 395 -7.17 -4.60 -20.78
C LYS A 395 -8.40 -4.52 -19.86
N ASN A 396 -8.56 -3.38 -19.19
CA ASN A 396 -9.73 -3.05 -18.38
C ASN A 396 -11.03 -3.50 -19.09
N PRO A 397 -11.87 -4.35 -18.47
CA PRO A 397 -13.22 -4.51 -18.94
C PRO A 397 -13.94 -3.16 -18.78
N ARG A 398 -14.48 -2.65 -19.89
CA ARG A 398 -15.28 -1.42 -19.92
C ARG A 398 -16.41 -1.54 -18.89
N HIS A 399 -16.62 -0.45 -18.16
CA HIS A 399 -17.71 -0.23 -17.22
C HIS A 399 -19.03 -0.86 -17.70
N ALA A 400 -19.41 -1.98 -17.09
CA ALA A 400 -20.79 -2.43 -17.07
C ALA A 400 -21.45 -1.79 -15.83
N ASN A 401 -22.28 -0.77 -16.09
CA ASN A 401 -23.20 -0.22 -15.10
C ASN A 401 -24.17 -1.32 -14.67
N ASN A 402 -24.03 -1.81 -13.44
CA ASN A 402 -25.08 -2.59 -12.78
C ASN A 402 -25.45 -1.91 -11.46
N ASN A 403 -26.56 -1.19 -11.51
CA ASN A 403 -27.37 -0.89 -10.34
C ASN A 403 -27.93 -2.21 -9.81
N ALA A 404 -27.30 -2.78 -8.79
CA ALA A 404 -27.87 -3.86 -8.00
C ALA A 404 -27.99 -3.40 -6.54
N HIS A 405 -29.22 -3.22 -6.12
CA HIS A 405 -29.63 -2.84 -4.79
C HIS A 405 -29.39 -4.04 -3.85
N VAL A 406 -28.33 -3.98 -3.03
CA VAL A 406 -28.10 -4.96 -1.95
C VAL A 406 -28.37 -4.27 -0.61
N ARG A 407 -29.43 -4.74 0.06
CA ARG A 407 -29.84 -4.38 1.41
C ARG A 407 -29.11 -5.24 2.44
N GLY A 408 -28.57 -4.57 3.47
CA GLY A 408 -28.19 -5.13 4.78
C GLY A 408 -26.73 -5.59 4.85
N GLY A 409 -25.89 -5.17 5.79
CA GLY A 409 -26.08 -4.32 6.95
C GLY A 409 -24.93 -4.53 7.93
N ARG A 410 -24.04 -3.53 8.04
CA ARG A 410 -23.30 -3.13 9.27
C ARG A 410 -22.66 -1.78 8.96
N LEU A 411 -23.43 -0.73 9.23
CA LEU A 411 -22.97 0.65 9.15
C LEU A 411 -21.95 0.89 10.27
N TYR A 412 -20.68 0.98 9.91
CA TYR A 412 -19.83 1.94 10.63
C TYR A 412 -20.34 3.31 10.22
N ASN A 413 -21.12 3.92 11.09
CA ASN A 413 -21.54 5.30 10.94
C ASN A 413 -20.31 6.18 11.17
N THR A 414 -19.48 6.33 10.14
CA THR A 414 -18.51 7.41 10.08
C THR A 414 -19.32 8.69 9.90
N HIS A 415 -19.65 9.32 11.02
CA HIS A 415 -20.06 10.72 11.00
C HIS A 415 -19.00 11.47 10.18
N SER A 416 -19.35 11.86 8.96
CA SER A 416 -18.62 12.89 8.25
C SER A 416 -18.57 14.05 9.22
N SER A 417 -17.37 14.34 9.70
CA SER A 417 -17.14 15.54 10.50
C SER A 417 -17.21 16.68 9.50
N THR A 418 -18.44 17.06 9.15
CA THR A 418 -18.73 18.36 8.59
C THR A 418 -18.23 19.35 9.63
N THR A 419 -17.06 19.92 9.37
CA THR A 419 -16.55 21.09 10.06
C THR A 419 -17.66 22.13 9.96
N THR A 420 -18.45 22.21 11.02
CA THR A 420 -19.49 23.23 11.15
C THR A 420 -18.75 24.54 11.06
N ARG A 421 -19.04 25.35 10.02
CA ARG A 421 -18.43 26.68 9.83
C ARG A 421 -18.40 27.39 11.18
N ASN A 422 -17.24 27.96 11.53
CA ASN A 422 -17.04 28.63 12.81
C ASN A 422 -18.21 29.60 13.06
N PRO A 423 -19.04 29.40 14.10
CA PRO A 423 -20.22 30.22 14.34
C PRO A 423 -19.88 31.70 14.59
N LEU A 424 -18.61 32.00 14.87
CA LEU A 424 -18.10 33.36 15.04
C LEU A 424 -17.89 34.15 13.74
N TYR A 425 -17.90 33.49 12.57
CA TYR A 425 -17.93 34.23 11.28
C TYR A 425 -19.17 35.12 11.12
N ARG A 426 -20.20 34.94 11.96
CA ARG A 426 -21.33 35.86 12.04
C ARG A 426 -20.98 37.20 12.70
N PHE A 427 -19.93 37.25 13.52
CA PHE A 427 -19.54 38.44 14.27
C PHE A 427 -18.36 39.20 13.64
N TYR A 428 -17.65 38.56 12.71
CA TYR A 428 -16.57 39.16 11.94
C TYR A 428 -16.88 38.97 10.45
N PRO A 429 -17.62 39.91 9.83
CA PRO A 429 -17.78 39.88 8.38
C PRO A 429 -16.38 39.95 7.75
N PRO A 430 -16.10 39.16 6.70
CA PRO A 430 -14.84 39.26 5.98
C PRO A 430 -14.67 40.69 5.49
N GLU A 431 -13.46 41.24 5.65
CA GLU A 431 -13.10 42.53 5.06
C GLU A 431 -13.44 42.48 3.57
N GLU A 432 -14.27 43.41 3.12
CA GLU A 432 -14.70 43.48 1.73
C GLU A 432 -13.44 43.63 0.87
N GLU A 433 -13.06 42.57 0.15
CA GLU A 433 -12.10 42.69 -0.94
C GLU A 433 -12.64 43.75 -1.89
N GLU A 434 -11.94 44.89 -1.96
CA GLU A 434 -12.23 45.98 -2.89
C GLU A 434 -12.34 45.37 -4.29
N LYS A 435 -13.57 45.23 -4.77
CA LYS A 435 -13.86 44.81 -6.13
C LYS A 435 -13.26 45.86 -7.05
N GLU A 436 -12.15 45.52 -7.70
CA GLU A 436 -11.67 46.22 -8.88
C GLU A 436 -12.85 46.35 -9.86
N THR A 437 -13.24 47.60 -10.08
CA THR A 437 -14.37 47.95 -10.94
C THR A 437 -13.92 47.74 -12.39
N GLU A 438 -14.37 46.66 -13.02
CA GLU A 438 -14.33 46.52 -14.48
C GLU A 438 -15.14 47.66 -15.10
N MET A 439 -14.44 48.63 -15.70
CA MET A 439 -15.06 49.65 -16.56
C MET A 439 -15.52 49.00 -17.86
N GLY A 440 -16.83 49.08 -18.09
CA GLY A 440 -17.50 48.58 -19.28
C GLY A 440 -17.18 49.33 -20.57
N GLU A 441 -17.28 48.58 -21.66
CA GLU A 441 -17.28 49.04 -23.04
C GLU A 441 -18.41 50.02 -23.33
N ILE A 442 -18.09 51.15 -23.97
CA ILE A 442 -19.05 51.95 -24.74
C ILE A 442 -18.45 52.22 -26.13
N HIS A 443 -19.11 51.69 -27.16
CA HIS A 443 -18.95 52.08 -28.55
C HIS A 443 -19.78 53.34 -28.85
N SER A 444 -19.17 54.40 -29.40
CA SER A 444 -19.77 55.21 -30.47
C SER A 444 -18.80 56.20 -31.15
N ASN A 445 -18.58 55.93 -32.44
CA ASN A 445 -18.23 56.73 -33.61
C ASN A 445 -18.22 58.29 -33.59
N ARG A 446 -17.11 58.81 -34.17
CA ARG A 446 -16.96 59.80 -35.28
C ARG A 446 -16.81 61.33 -35.02
N SER A 447 -15.65 61.80 -35.52
CA SER A 447 -15.34 63.04 -36.28
C SER A 447 -15.27 64.43 -35.62
N SER A 448 -14.03 64.93 -35.60
CA SER A 448 -13.52 66.12 -36.32
C SER A 448 -13.05 67.35 -35.53
N THR A 449 -11.97 67.92 -36.07
CA THR A 449 -11.38 69.27 -35.94
C THR A 449 -10.41 69.63 -34.80
N SER A 450 -9.17 69.89 -35.25
CA SER A 450 -8.00 70.61 -34.70
C SER A 450 -8.23 72.15 -34.72
N PRO A 451 -7.31 73.10 -34.34
CA PRO A 451 -5.96 73.02 -33.75
C PRO A 451 -5.70 74.00 -32.56
N TYR A 452 -4.49 73.87 -31.96
CA TYR A 452 -3.49 74.93 -31.67
C TYR A 452 -2.86 74.95 -30.25
N SER A 453 -1.52 74.98 -30.28
CA SER A 453 -0.59 75.75 -29.43
C SER A 453 -0.14 75.19 -28.07
N GLY A 454 1.19 75.00 -27.93
CA GLY A 454 1.88 75.15 -26.65
C GLY A 454 2.97 74.13 -26.29
N ASN A 455 4.09 74.13 -27.02
CA ASN A 455 5.40 73.65 -26.53
C ASN A 455 6.24 74.90 -26.13
N PRO A 456 7.44 74.82 -25.52
CA PRO A 456 8.16 73.66 -24.93
C PRO A 456 8.81 73.97 -23.56
N LYS A 457 9.47 72.98 -22.94
CA LYS A 457 10.77 73.18 -22.27
C LYS A 457 11.57 71.88 -22.15
N THR A 458 12.63 71.87 -22.94
CA THR A 458 13.91 71.18 -22.87
C THR A 458 14.49 70.96 -21.47
N PHE A 459 15.08 69.79 -21.23
CA PHE A 459 16.45 69.67 -20.73
C PHE A 459 17.05 68.31 -21.14
N SER A 460 18.09 68.38 -21.97
CA SER A 460 19.01 67.32 -22.37
C SER A 460 20.29 67.40 -21.56
N LEU A 461 21.04 66.28 -21.50
CA LEU A 461 22.50 66.09 -21.37
C LEU A 461 22.76 64.85 -20.48
N THR A 462 23.64 63.89 -20.72
CA THR A 462 24.44 63.41 -21.88
C THR A 462 25.27 62.21 -21.36
N ASN A 463 25.60 61.29 -22.27
CA ASN A 463 26.86 60.52 -22.36
C ASN A 463 27.29 59.61 -21.19
N ALA A 464 27.42 58.31 -21.46
CA ALA A 464 28.69 57.72 -21.93
C ALA A 464 28.67 56.18 -21.87
N SER A 465 28.81 55.56 -23.04
CA SER A 465 29.47 54.26 -23.24
C SER A 465 30.75 54.58 -24.03
N PRO A 466 31.89 53.89 -23.84
CA PRO A 466 32.10 52.67 -24.64
C PRO A 466 33.11 51.63 -24.08
N ARG A 467 32.97 50.39 -24.59
CA ARG A 467 34.03 49.53 -25.17
C ARG A 467 34.00 48.08 -24.72
N SER A 468 33.70 47.22 -25.69
CA SER A 468 34.15 45.84 -25.79
C SER A 468 35.65 45.78 -26.11
N ILE A 469 36.34 44.78 -25.56
CA ILE A 469 37.54 44.20 -26.19
C ILE A 469 37.45 42.67 -26.06
N HIS A 470 37.48 42.02 -27.23
CA HIS A 470 37.81 40.63 -27.50
C HIS A 470 39.19 40.25 -26.96
N GLN A 471 39.40 39.03 -26.48
CA GLN A 471 40.19 38.03 -27.22
C GLN A 471 40.30 36.68 -26.48
N ASP A 472 40.28 35.65 -27.31
CA ASP A 472 40.47 34.23 -27.05
C ASP A 472 41.88 33.90 -26.53
N HIS A 473 42.03 32.76 -25.85
CA HIS A 473 43.06 31.77 -26.20
C HIS A 473 42.81 30.40 -25.53
N LEU A 474 42.49 29.45 -26.40
CA LEU A 474 42.91 28.04 -26.48
C LEU A 474 43.92 27.51 -25.44
N GLY A 475 43.66 26.28 -24.99
CA GLY A 475 44.64 25.44 -24.29
C GLY A 475 44.17 24.00 -24.13
N ASN A 476 44.31 23.22 -25.21
CA ASN A 476 44.16 21.77 -25.28
C ASN A 476 45.05 21.00 -24.30
N ASN A 477 44.61 19.80 -23.90
CA ASN A 477 45.27 18.49 -24.12
C ASN A 477 44.68 17.46 -23.13
N TYR A 478 43.96 16.43 -23.59
CA TYR A 478 44.48 15.08 -23.94
C TYR A 478 45.19 14.40 -22.74
N CYS A 479 45.00 13.13 -22.38
CA CYS A 479 44.24 11.99 -22.89
C CYS A 479 44.62 10.77 -22.01
N TYR A 480 43.98 9.62 -22.26
CA TYR A 480 44.41 8.23 -21.98
C TYR A 480 44.08 7.52 -20.63
N PHE A 481 43.17 6.52 -20.76
CA PHE A 481 43.31 5.07 -20.44
C PHE A 481 43.58 4.66 -18.96
N ALA A 482 43.17 3.51 -18.42
CA ALA A 482 42.60 2.26 -18.95
C ALA A 482 41.88 1.50 -17.83
N LEU A 483 41.05 0.54 -18.26
CA LEU A 483 40.67 -0.69 -17.58
C LEU A 483 41.84 -1.35 -16.81
N MET A 484 41.54 -1.95 -15.66
CA MET A 484 42.04 -3.28 -15.29
C MET A 484 41.15 -3.89 -14.19
N ALA A 485 40.52 -5.00 -14.54
CA ALA A 485 39.95 -5.96 -13.61
C ALA A 485 41.03 -6.99 -13.25
N LEU A 486 41.10 -7.44 -12.00
CA LEU A 486 41.44 -8.83 -11.64
C LEU A 486 41.33 -9.08 -10.12
N LEU A 487 40.43 -10.02 -9.82
CA LEU A 487 40.45 -11.08 -8.80
C LEU A 487 41.61 -11.10 -7.80
N PHE A 488 41.28 -11.26 -6.51
CA PHE A 488 41.98 -12.24 -5.66
C PHE A 488 41.00 -12.94 -4.70
N PHE A 489 41.16 -14.26 -4.68
CA PHE A 489 40.49 -15.29 -3.91
C PHE A 489 41.03 -15.35 -2.47
N THR A 490 40.21 -15.91 -1.57
CA THR A 490 40.54 -16.73 -0.38
C THR A 490 41.29 -16.14 0.81
N GLY A 491 40.75 -16.42 2.01
CA GLY A 491 41.54 -16.45 3.24
C GLY A 491 40.73 -16.45 4.54
N THR A 492 39.96 -17.52 4.82
CA THR A 492 39.84 -18.00 6.22
C THR A 492 41.14 -18.69 6.60
N PRO A 493 41.62 -18.60 7.85
CA PRO A 493 41.35 -19.74 8.75
C PRO A 493 41.22 -19.40 10.25
N MET A 494 40.58 -20.36 10.93
CA MET A 494 40.55 -20.71 12.37
C MET A 494 39.94 -19.73 13.37
#